data_AF-X1C6X0-F1
#
_entry.id   AF-X1C6X0-F1
#
_cell.length_a   1.000
_cell.length_b   1.000
_cell.length_c   1.000
_cell.angle_alpha   90.00
_cell.angle_beta   90.00
_cell.angle_gamma   90.00
#
_symmetry.space_group_name_H-M   'P 1'
#
loop_
_entity.id
_entity.type
_entity.pdbx_description
1 polymer ?
#
loop_
_entity_poly.entity_id
_entity_poly.type
_entity_poly.pdbx_seq_one_letter_code
_entity_poly.pdbx_strand_id
1 'polypeptide(L)'
;ISAAGPAREAARTRPREALSLTHLERKVAVHTGKFLYVGLGVLFLALIFALQKPILGKPVFGFAAAFLVLLGFALITPAGTRWLNAIFAPTVGRLFRIEGRLASHYLHDSLTRTAITIAALMTALAMLISISIMILSFRKTVGIWVSQAITADIILTPATATVSGWDSFLPPEVIADMRKNPDVEAIDFIRVSEMEYEDRPILLWAATTPVLLHQSQLTFVRGDETEIIEKVTKQGHLIVSETFSLKFRVKQGQDLFLQTPQGPKRFGIAGVFYDYTTENGMI
;
A
#
# COMPACT_ATOMS: atom_id res chain seq x y z
N ILE A 1 -6.31 -33.82 -23.63
CA ILE A 1 -6.15 -32.46 -24.23
C ILE A 1 -4.68 -32.04 -24.31
N SER A 2 -3.87 -32.25 -23.26
CA SER A 2 -2.42 -31.89 -23.24
C SER A 2 -1.57 -32.51 -24.38
N ALA A 3 -1.93 -33.69 -24.89
CA ALA A 3 -1.21 -34.37 -25.98
C ALA A 3 -1.56 -33.87 -27.41
N ALA A 4 -2.60 -33.04 -27.57
CA ALA A 4 -3.06 -32.63 -28.91
C ALA A 4 -2.10 -31.65 -29.60
N GLY A 5 -1.45 -30.77 -28.83
CA GLY A 5 -0.41 -29.85 -29.33
C GLY A 5 0.82 -30.60 -29.85
N PRO A 6 1.46 -31.43 -29.02
CA PRO A 6 2.63 -32.22 -29.43
C PRO A 6 2.36 -33.15 -30.62
N ALA A 7 1.20 -33.80 -30.65
CA ALA A 7 0.83 -34.72 -31.74
C ALA A 7 0.62 -33.99 -33.07
N ARG A 8 -0.01 -32.81 -33.04
CA ARG A 8 -0.25 -31.99 -34.25
C ARG A 8 1.02 -31.34 -34.76
N GLU A 9 1.96 -31.03 -33.88
CA GLU A 9 3.28 -30.52 -34.25
C GLU A 9 4.14 -31.61 -34.87
N ALA A 10 4.18 -32.81 -34.26
CA ALA A 10 4.87 -33.98 -34.80
C ALA A 10 4.38 -34.38 -36.20
N ALA A 11 3.06 -34.34 -36.42
CA ALA A 11 2.44 -34.67 -37.71
C ALA A 11 2.77 -33.69 -38.85
N ARG A 12 3.25 -32.47 -38.54
CA ARG A 12 3.55 -31.42 -39.53
C ARG A 12 5.05 -31.22 -39.77
N THR A 13 5.90 -31.86 -38.98
CA THR A 13 7.35 -31.83 -39.16
C THR A 13 7.77 -32.62 -40.39
N ARG A 14 8.50 -31.99 -41.32
CA ARG A 14 8.99 -32.66 -42.52
C ARG A 14 10.10 -33.66 -42.13
N PRO A 15 10.20 -34.86 -42.73
CA PRO A 15 11.18 -35.89 -42.33
C PRO A 15 12.63 -35.41 -42.29
N ARG A 16 13.02 -34.48 -43.18
CA ARG A 16 14.36 -33.87 -43.18
C ARG A 16 14.66 -33.01 -41.94
N GLU A 17 13.62 -32.41 -41.34
CA GLU A 17 13.74 -31.53 -40.17
C GLU A 17 13.83 -32.35 -38.87
N ALA A 18 13.27 -33.57 -38.86
CA ALA A 18 13.37 -34.50 -37.74
C ALA A 18 14.76 -35.16 -37.62
N LEU A 19 15.52 -35.27 -38.73
CA LEU A 19 16.85 -35.86 -38.76
C LEU A 19 17.98 -34.85 -38.51
N SER A 20 17.71 -33.55 -38.56
CA SER A 20 18.68 -32.51 -38.19
C SER A 20 18.50 -32.11 -36.72
N LEU A 21 19.35 -32.65 -35.83
CA LEU A 21 19.41 -32.31 -34.40
C LEU A 21 19.50 -30.79 -34.14
N THR A 22 20.03 -30.02 -35.09
CA THR A 22 20.27 -28.59 -35.00
C THR A 22 19.03 -27.70 -35.26
N HIS A 23 17.91 -28.25 -35.72
CA HIS A 23 16.74 -27.43 -36.12
C HIS A 23 15.68 -27.22 -35.03
N LEU A 24 15.56 -28.10 -34.05
CA LEU A 24 14.63 -27.91 -32.92
C LEU A 24 15.05 -26.73 -32.05
N GLU A 25 16.35 -26.55 -31.79
CA GLU A 25 16.89 -25.43 -31.02
C GLU A 25 16.76 -24.09 -31.77
N ARG A 26 16.97 -24.09 -33.09
CA ARG A 26 16.87 -22.88 -33.93
C ARG A 26 15.44 -22.32 -34.03
N LYS A 27 14.41 -23.17 -33.94
CA LYS A 27 13.00 -22.75 -34.09
C LYS A 27 12.48 -21.97 -32.87
N VAL A 28 13.02 -22.25 -31.68
CA VAL A 28 12.67 -21.54 -30.43
C VAL A 28 13.39 -20.19 -30.36
N ALA A 29 14.65 -20.11 -30.82
CA ALA A 29 15.40 -18.84 -30.91
C ALA A 29 14.72 -17.79 -31.81
N VAL A 30 13.93 -18.22 -32.81
CA VAL A 30 13.17 -17.32 -33.72
C VAL A 30 11.92 -16.73 -33.05
N HIS A 31 11.42 -17.30 -31.95
CA HIS A 31 10.21 -16.82 -31.27
C HIS A 31 10.48 -15.85 -30.11
N THR A 32 11.72 -15.67 -29.65
CA THR A 32 12.09 -14.77 -28.54
C THR A 32 11.63 -13.32 -28.77
N GLY A 33 11.72 -12.82 -30.01
CA GLY A 33 11.25 -11.47 -30.34
C GLY A 33 9.74 -11.31 -30.21
N LYS A 34 8.95 -12.34 -30.56
CA LYS A 34 7.47 -12.29 -30.42
C LYS A 34 7.06 -12.25 -28.95
N PHE A 35 7.71 -13.03 -28.08
CA PHE A 35 7.44 -13.04 -26.64
C PHE A 35 7.71 -11.68 -25.99
N LEU A 36 8.73 -10.95 -26.45
CA LEU A 36 8.99 -9.58 -26.01
C LEU A 36 7.81 -8.65 -26.32
N TYR A 37 7.33 -8.63 -27.56
CA TYR A 37 6.20 -7.77 -27.95
C TYR A 37 4.90 -8.16 -27.24
N VAL A 38 4.63 -9.46 -27.07
CA VAL A 38 3.47 -9.94 -26.30
C VAL A 38 3.60 -9.52 -24.83
N GLY A 39 4.77 -9.68 -24.23
CA GLY A 39 5.03 -9.27 -22.85
C GLY A 39 4.85 -7.77 -22.65
N LEU A 40 5.35 -6.95 -23.57
CA LEU A 40 5.12 -5.49 -23.57
C LEU A 40 3.64 -5.14 -23.71
N GLY A 41 2.89 -5.84 -24.58
CA GLY A 41 1.45 -5.67 -24.71
C GLY A 41 0.69 -6.02 -23.43
N VAL A 42 1.11 -7.09 -22.74
CA VAL A 42 0.56 -7.49 -21.44
C VAL A 42 0.86 -6.45 -20.36
N LEU A 43 2.08 -5.89 -20.32
CA LEU A 43 2.43 -4.81 -19.39
C LEU A 43 1.63 -3.53 -19.67
N PHE A 44 1.41 -3.20 -20.94
CA PHE A 44 0.56 -2.07 -21.31
C PHE A 44 -0.90 -2.28 -20.87
N LEU A 45 -1.43 -3.50 -21.00
CA LEU A 45 -2.75 -3.84 -20.48
C LEU A 45 -2.80 -3.75 -18.94
N ALA A 46 -1.73 -4.18 -18.26
CA ALA A 46 -1.60 -4.04 -16.81
C ALA A 46 -1.67 -2.58 -16.37
N LEU A 47 -1.04 -1.67 -17.11
CA LEU A 47 -1.11 -0.23 -16.86
C LEU A 47 -2.54 0.31 -17.04
N ILE A 48 -3.25 -0.10 -18.09
CA ILE A 48 -4.66 0.29 -18.30
C ILE A 48 -5.52 -0.16 -17.11
N PHE A 49 -5.30 -1.38 -16.61
CA PHE A 49 -6.04 -1.92 -15.47
C PHE A 49 -5.68 -1.18 -14.17
N ALA A 50 -4.42 -0.85 -13.95
CA ALA A 50 -3.98 -0.10 -12.77
C ALA A 50 -4.61 1.30 -12.67
N LEU A 51 -4.98 1.91 -13.80
CA LEU A 51 -5.63 3.21 -13.85
C LEU A 51 -7.16 3.17 -13.67
N GLN A 52 -7.77 1.97 -13.62
CA GLN A 52 -9.22 1.86 -13.46
C GLN A 52 -9.67 2.12 -12.03
N LYS A 53 -10.89 2.63 -11.90
CA LYS A 53 -11.50 2.88 -10.58
C LYS A 53 -11.87 1.56 -9.88
N PRO A 54 -11.87 1.51 -8.54
CA PRO A 54 -12.36 0.37 -7.78
C PRO A 54 -13.81 0.03 -8.13
N ILE A 55 -14.13 -1.27 -8.21
CA ILE A 55 -15.50 -1.75 -8.40
C ILE A 55 -16.06 -2.08 -7.01
N LEU A 56 -17.22 -1.51 -6.64
CA LEU A 56 -17.88 -1.79 -5.35
C LEU A 56 -16.94 -1.55 -4.13
N GLY A 57 -16.05 -0.57 -4.20
CA GLY A 57 -15.05 -0.29 -3.16
C GLY A 57 -13.89 -1.30 -3.09
N LYS A 58 -13.85 -2.31 -3.97
CA LYS A 58 -12.79 -3.34 -4.01
C LYS A 58 -11.81 -3.07 -5.15
N PRO A 59 -10.49 -3.14 -4.91
CA PRO A 59 -9.47 -2.87 -5.92
C PRO A 59 -9.23 -4.06 -6.88
N VAL A 60 -10.30 -4.59 -7.49
CA VAL A 60 -10.26 -5.79 -8.35
C VAL A 60 -9.28 -5.62 -9.52
N PHE A 61 -9.30 -4.45 -10.17
CA PHE A 61 -8.37 -4.14 -11.26
C PHE A 61 -6.92 -4.05 -10.80
N GLY A 62 -6.66 -3.69 -9.54
CA GLY A 62 -5.31 -3.69 -8.96
C GLY A 62 -4.74 -5.11 -8.86
N PHE A 63 -5.52 -6.08 -8.41
CA PHE A 63 -5.10 -7.48 -8.38
C PHE A 63 -4.87 -8.05 -9.78
N ALA A 64 -5.75 -7.73 -10.73
CA ALA A 64 -5.59 -8.13 -12.11
C ALA A 64 -4.34 -7.49 -12.76
N ALA A 65 -4.08 -6.20 -12.49
CA ALA A 65 -2.87 -5.52 -12.94
C ALA A 65 -1.61 -6.18 -12.36
N ALA A 66 -1.59 -6.50 -11.06
CA ALA A 66 -0.45 -7.19 -10.44
C ALA A 66 -0.16 -8.54 -11.08
N PHE A 67 -1.20 -9.34 -11.36
CA PHE A 67 -1.04 -10.61 -12.08
C PHE A 67 -0.50 -10.41 -13.50
N LEU A 68 -1.02 -9.43 -14.25
CA LEU A 68 -0.56 -9.12 -15.59
C LEU A 68 0.90 -8.62 -15.59
N VAL A 69 1.32 -7.88 -14.57
CA VAL A 69 2.73 -7.46 -14.41
C VAL A 69 3.64 -8.68 -14.30
N LEU A 70 3.31 -9.64 -13.43
CA LEU A 70 4.08 -10.87 -13.26
C LEU A 70 4.15 -11.67 -14.57
N LEU A 71 3.02 -11.80 -15.26
CA LEU A 71 2.95 -12.50 -16.54
C LEU A 71 3.77 -11.78 -17.63
N GLY A 72 3.69 -10.45 -17.69
CA GLY A 72 4.44 -9.62 -18.63
C GLY A 72 5.94 -9.77 -18.43
N PHE A 73 6.43 -9.69 -17.19
CA PHE A 73 7.86 -9.90 -16.90
C PHE A 73 8.31 -11.34 -17.18
N ALA A 74 7.50 -12.35 -16.88
CA ALA A 74 7.80 -13.73 -17.22
C ALA A 74 7.99 -13.92 -18.74
N LEU A 75 7.14 -13.28 -19.56
CA LEU A 75 7.23 -13.32 -21.02
C LEU A 75 8.41 -12.53 -21.59
N ILE A 76 8.82 -11.44 -20.93
CA ILE A 76 9.98 -10.62 -21.32
C ILE A 76 11.30 -11.30 -20.95
N THR A 77 11.31 -12.15 -19.93
CA THR A 77 12.53 -12.76 -19.36
C THR A 77 13.45 -13.38 -20.41
N PRO A 78 13.01 -14.20 -21.39
CA PRO A 78 13.92 -14.77 -22.40
C PRO A 78 14.67 -13.73 -23.23
N ALA A 79 13.98 -12.65 -23.61
CA ALA A 79 14.60 -11.54 -24.33
C ALA A 79 15.54 -10.73 -23.42
N GLY A 80 15.13 -10.52 -22.17
CA GLY A 80 15.94 -9.86 -21.14
C GLY A 80 17.23 -10.63 -20.84
N THR A 81 17.16 -11.95 -20.65
CA THR A 81 18.32 -12.83 -20.43
C THR A 81 19.28 -12.77 -21.62
N ARG A 82 18.76 -12.81 -22.85
CA ARG A 82 19.59 -12.68 -24.06
C ARG A 82 20.29 -11.33 -24.12
N TRP A 83 19.57 -10.24 -23.85
CA TRP A 83 20.11 -8.88 -23.86
C TRP A 83 21.16 -8.69 -22.76
N LEU A 84 20.89 -9.17 -21.55
CA LEU A 84 21.82 -9.14 -20.43
C LEU A 84 23.08 -9.95 -20.74
N ASN A 85 22.94 -11.15 -21.30
CA ASN A 85 24.08 -11.95 -21.72
C ASN A 85 24.92 -11.22 -22.78
N ALA A 86 24.29 -10.55 -23.76
CA ALA A 86 25.03 -9.81 -24.78
C ALA A 86 25.86 -8.64 -24.19
N ILE A 87 25.34 -7.97 -23.15
CA ILE A 87 26.04 -6.88 -22.47
C ILE A 87 27.18 -7.39 -21.59
N PHE A 88 26.95 -8.45 -20.84
CA PHE A 88 27.90 -8.94 -19.83
C PHE A 88 28.90 -9.97 -20.38
N ALA A 89 28.57 -10.70 -21.45
CA ALA A 89 29.47 -11.67 -22.11
C ALA A 89 30.86 -11.12 -22.44
N PRO A 90 31.06 -9.90 -23.00
CA PRO A 90 32.40 -9.40 -23.28
C PRO A 90 33.21 -9.16 -22.01
N THR A 91 32.58 -8.71 -20.92
CA THR A 91 33.24 -8.47 -19.63
C THR A 91 33.58 -9.80 -18.94
N VAL A 92 32.63 -10.72 -18.88
CA VAL A 92 32.79 -12.05 -18.29
C VAL A 92 33.83 -12.87 -19.05
N GLY A 93 33.81 -12.80 -20.39
CA GLY A 93 34.79 -13.46 -21.26
C GLY A 93 36.19 -12.84 -21.22
N ARG A 94 36.35 -11.61 -20.71
CA ARG A 94 37.65 -11.00 -20.40
C ARG A 94 38.15 -11.42 -19.03
N LEU A 95 37.28 -11.42 -18.02
CA LEU A 95 37.64 -11.71 -16.64
C LEU A 95 37.91 -13.20 -16.40
N PHE A 96 37.05 -14.07 -16.91
CA PHE A 96 37.11 -15.54 -16.72
C PHE A 96 37.57 -16.29 -17.98
N ARG A 97 38.09 -15.56 -18.98
CA ARG A 97 38.70 -16.09 -20.22
C ARG A 97 37.86 -17.18 -20.92
N ILE A 98 38.27 -18.44 -20.81
CA ILE A 98 37.69 -19.57 -21.55
C ILE A 98 36.37 -20.01 -20.90
N GLU A 99 36.34 -20.11 -19.58
CA GLU A 99 35.17 -20.54 -18.80
C GLU A 99 34.01 -19.54 -18.97
N GLY A 100 34.31 -18.24 -18.94
CA GLY A 100 33.32 -17.18 -19.15
C GLY A 100 32.70 -17.18 -20.55
N ARG A 101 33.49 -17.48 -21.59
CA ARG A 101 32.99 -17.62 -22.96
C ARG A 101 32.15 -18.88 -23.13
N LEU A 102 32.56 -20.00 -22.52
CA LEU A 102 31.80 -21.24 -22.54
C LEU A 102 30.43 -21.07 -21.87
N ALA A 103 30.40 -20.42 -20.69
CA ALA A 103 29.17 -20.12 -19.98
C ALA A 103 28.22 -19.22 -20.78
N SER A 104 28.75 -18.18 -21.43
CA SER A 104 27.95 -17.26 -22.26
C SER A 104 27.35 -17.95 -23.49
N HIS A 105 28.09 -18.90 -24.11
CA HIS A 105 27.55 -19.73 -25.19
C HIS A 105 26.50 -20.72 -24.69
N TYR A 106 26.74 -21.38 -23.55
CA TYR A 106 25.77 -22.30 -22.96
C TYR A 106 24.44 -21.62 -22.60
N LEU A 107 24.50 -20.38 -22.11
CA LEU A 107 23.33 -19.53 -21.86
C LEU A 107 22.55 -19.21 -23.14
N HIS A 108 23.24 -19.02 -24.27
CA HIS A 108 22.59 -18.80 -25.56
C HIS A 108 21.90 -20.05 -26.09
N ASP A 109 22.52 -21.22 -25.91
CA ASP A 109 22.03 -22.50 -26.44
C ASP A 109 20.83 -23.02 -25.63
N SER A 110 20.91 -22.90 -24.30
CA SER A 110 19.87 -23.35 -23.36
C SER A 110 18.85 -22.27 -22.97
N LEU A 111 18.82 -21.14 -23.72
CA LEU A 111 18.13 -19.89 -23.36
C LEU A 111 16.68 -20.08 -22.88
N THR A 112 15.92 -20.96 -23.52
CA THR A 112 14.50 -21.15 -23.18
C THR A 112 14.33 -21.81 -21.82
N ARG A 113 15.14 -22.83 -21.53
CA ARG A 113 15.08 -23.56 -20.25
C ARG A 113 15.61 -22.68 -19.11
N THR A 114 16.72 -21.98 -19.35
CA THR A 114 17.31 -21.09 -18.35
C THR A 114 16.42 -19.88 -18.08
N ALA A 115 15.79 -19.30 -19.10
CA ALA A 115 14.88 -18.17 -18.94
C ALA A 115 13.64 -18.51 -18.09
N ILE A 116 13.07 -19.71 -18.21
CA ILE A 116 11.94 -20.14 -17.36
C ILE A 116 12.37 -20.19 -15.89
N THR A 117 13.53 -20.79 -15.60
CA THR A 117 14.08 -20.86 -14.23
C THR A 117 14.39 -19.46 -13.68
N ILE A 118 14.98 -18.59 -14.50
CA ILE A 118 15.26 -17.19 -14.13
C ILE A 118 13.95 -16.46 -13.84
N ALA A 119 12.93 -16.60 -14.69
CA ALA A 119 11.62 -15.97 -14.50
C ALA A 119 10.96 -16.41 -13.19
N ALA A 120 10.99 -17.71 -12.90
CA ALA A 120 10.46 -18.28 -11.67
C ALA A 120 11.20 -17.74 -10.42
N LEU A 121 12.54 -17.73 -10.45
CA LEU A 121 13.35 -17.23 -9.35
C LEU A 121 13.12 -15.73 -9.12
N MET A 122 13.13 -14.93 -10.19
CA MET A 122 12.89 -13.48 -10.13
C MET A 122 11.48 -13.17 -9.62
N THR A 123 10.48 -13.94 -10.05
CA THR A 123 9.10 -13.78 -9.58
C THR A 123 8.99 -14.08 -8.08
N ALA A 124 9.58 -15.18 -7.62
CA ALA A 124 9.58 -15.53 -6.20
C ALA A 124 10.30 -14.47 -5.36
N LEU A 125 11.45 -14.00 -5.81
CA LEU A 125 12.23 -12.95 -5.13
C LEU A 125 11.47 -11.62 -5.11
N ALA A 126 10.84 -11.23 -6.22
CA ALA A 126 10.04 -10.02 -6.30
C ALA A 126 8.84 -10.07 -5.35
N MET A 127 8.13 -11.20 -5.28
CA MET A 127 7.04 -11.40 -4.31
C MET A 127 7.54 -11.29 -2.87
N LEU A 128 8.65 -11.96 -2.55
CA LEU A 128 9.25 -11.92 -1.21
C LEU A 128 9.62 -10.48 -0.82
N ILE A 129 10.32 -9.76 -1.69
CA ILE A 129 10.72 -8.37 -1.46
C ILE A 129 9.48 -7.48 -1.30
N SER A 130 8.49 -7.62 -2.19
CA SER A 130 7.25 -6.83 -2.15
C SER A 130 6.49 -7.00 -0.84
N ILE A 131 6.27 -8.25 -0.42
CA ILE A 131 5.57 -8.55 0.84
C ILE A 131 6.39 -8.07 2.04
N SER A 132 7.71 -8.26 2.02
CA SER A 132 8.60 -7.81 3.11
C SER A 132 8.58 -6.29 3.27
N ILE A 133 8.68 -5.54 2.17
CA ILE A 133 8.60 -4.08 2.18
C ILE A 133 7.22 -3.64 2.69
N MET A 134 6.13 -4.25 2.20
CA MET A 134 4.78 -3.92 2.64
C MET A 134 4.61 -4.10 4.16
N ILE A 135 5.05 -5.24 4.71
CA ILE A 135 4.98 -5.53 6.15
C ILE A 135 5.82 -4.55 6.97
N LEU A 136 7.08 -4.33 6.56
CA LEU A 136 8.00 -3.44 7.27
C LEU A 136 7.51 -1.98 7.25
N SER A 137 7.04 -1.50 6.10
CA SER A 137 6.47 -0.16 5.96
C SER A 137 5.23 0.00 6.81
N PHE A 138 4.30 -0.96 6.77
CA PHE A 138 3.09 -0.91 7.59
C PHE A 138 3.44 -0.89 9.08
N ARG A 139 4.28 -1.81 9.55
CA ARG A 139 4.74 -1.85 10.95
C ARG A 139 5.39 -0.53 11.37
N LYS A 140 6.21 0.06 10.50
CA LYS A 140 6.87 1.33 10.78
C LYS A 140 5.85 2.47 10.92
N THR A 141 4.92 2.59 9.97
CA THR A 141 3.90 3.64 9.99
C THR A 141 2.99 3.51 11.21
N VAL A 142 2.53 2.29 11.53
CA VAL A 142 1.72 2.04 12.74
C VAL A 142 2.52 2.33 14.01
N GLY A 143 3.79 1.93 14.08
CA GLY A 143 4.65 2.21 15.23
C GLY A 143 4.83 3.71 15.49
N ILE A 144 5.05 4.49 14.44
CA ILE A 144 5.12 5.95 14.51
C ILE A 144 3.79 6.51 15.01
N TRP A 145 2.68 6.11 14.38
CA TRP A 145 1.36 6.58 14.77
C TRP A 145 1.02 6.26 16.23
N VAL A 146 1.27 5.05 16.71
CA VAL A 146 1.02 4.67 18.12
C VAL A 146 1.84 5.55 19.07
N SER A 147 3.13 5.75 18.78
CA SER A 147 4.01 6.57 19.63
C SER A 147 3.61 8.04 19.70
N GLN A 148 2.88 8.52 18.70
CA GLN A 148 2.41 9.90 18.60
C GLN A 148 1.00 10.09 19.15
N ALA A 149 0.12 9.10 18.95
CA ALA A 149 -1.28 9.15 19.36
C ALA A 149 -1.45 8.87 20.86
N ILE A 150 -0.58 8.06 21.46
CA ILE A 150 -0.65 7.71 22.88
C ILE A 150 0.49 8.41 23.61
N THR A 151 0.26 9.66 23.98
CA THR A 151 1.23 10.47 24.74
C THR A 151 1.02 10.37 26.26
N ALA A 152 -0.11 9.83 26.72
CA ALA A 152 -0.44 9.75 28.14
C ALA A 152 0.22 8.54 28.82
N ASP A 153 0.86 8.77 29.97
CA ASP A 153 1.38 7.69 30.82
C ASP A 153 0.26 6.87 31.47
N ILE A 154 -0.86 7.52 31.79
CA ILE A 154 -2.02 6.91 32.45
C ILE A 154 -3.29 7.36 31.73
N ILE A 155 -4.08 6.38 31.25
CA ILE A 155 -5.40 6.61 30.67
C ILE A 155 -6.45 6.12 31.66
N LEU A 156 -7.28 7.03 32.15
CA LEU A 156 -8.41 6.72 33.01
C LEU A 156 -9.68 6.63 32.18
N THR A 157 -10.38 5.50 32.28
CA THR A 157 -11.70 5.31 31.67
C THR A 157 -12.69 4.80 32.72
N PRO A 158 -13.97 5.18 32.64
CA PRO A 158 -15.00 4.62 33.51
C PRO A 158 -15.06 3.10 33.35
N ALA A 159 -15.18 2.37 34.46
CA ALA A 159 -15.30 0.90 34.43
C ALA A 159 -16.50 0.43 33.60
N THR A 160 -17.53 1.26 33.46
CA THR A 160 -18.73 1.00 32.67
C THR A 160 -18.56 1.27 31.17
N ALA A 161 -17.43 1.84 30.72
CA ALA A 161 -17.22 2.19 29.30
C ALA A 161 -17.34 0.98 28.36
N THR A 162 -17.05 -0.23 28.85
CA THR A 162 -17.22 -1.49 28.09
C THR A 162 -18.68 -1.91 27.92
N VAL A 163 -19.60 -1.38 28.74
CA VAL A 163 -21.02 -1.75 28.78
C VAL A 163 -21.91 -0.62 28.23
N SER A 164 -21.68 0.62 28.67
CA SER A 164 -22.42 1.82 28.27
C SER A 164 -21.70 2.65 27.21
N GLY A 165 -20.62 2.13 26.64
CA GLY A 165 -19.88 2.79 25.55
C GLY A 165 -19.39 4.19 25.95
N TRP A 166 -19.52 5.12 25.00
CA TRP A 166 -19.01 6.48 25.09
C TRP A 166 -19.83 7.43 25.98
N ASP A 167 -20.98 6.99 26.51
CA ASP A 167 -21.86 7.80 27.38
C ASP A 167 -21.52 7.72 28.88
N SER A 168 -20.40 7.09 29.22
CA SER A 168 -19.93 6.98 30.61
C SER A 168 -18.96 8.10 30.96
N PHE A 169 -19.10 8.67 32.16
CA PHE A 169 -18.25 9.76 32.64
C PHE A 169 -17.44 9.35 33.86
N LEU A 170 -16.25 9.92 34.00
CA LEU A 170 -15.51 9.85 35.25
C LEU A 170 -16.20 10.73 36.30
N PRO A 171 -16.32 10.28 37.56
CA PRO A 171 -16.86 11.10 38.63
C PRO A 171 -16.06 12.40 38.79
N PRO A 172 -16.71 13.57 38.95
CA PRO A 172 -16.03 14.85 39.13
C PRO A 172 -15.04 14.88 40.29
N GLU A 173 -15.26 14.05 41.32
CA GLU A 173 -14.39 13.93 42.49
C GLU A 173 -13.01 13.38 42.10
N VAL A 174 -12.96 12.35 41.23
CA VAL A 174 -11.71 11.77 40.73
C VAL A 174 -10.89 12.82 39.98
N ILE A 175 -11.58 13.64 39.18
CA ILE A 175 -10.96 14.74 38.42
C ILE A 175 -10.40 15.79 39.37
N ALA A 176 -11.15 16.16 40.40
CA ALA A 176 -10.75 17.15 41.39
C ALA A 176 -9.54 16.69 42.22
N ASP A 177 -9.47 15.40 42.55
CA ASP A 177 -8.36 14.82 43.31
C ASP A 177 -7.09 14.71 42.45
N MET A 178 -7.22 14.30 41.19
CA MET A 178 -6.07 14.27 40.25
C MET A 178 -5.45 15.65 40.06
N ARG A 179 -6.27 16.71 39.94
CA ARG A 179 -5.77 18.09 39.80
C ARG A 179 -5.01 18.61 41.03
N LYS A 180 -5.22 18.03 42.20
CA LYS A 180 -4.53 18.42 43.44
C LYS A 180 -3.20 17.69 43.64
N ASN A 181 -2.96 16.62 42.88
CA ASN A 181 -1.75 15.82 43.04
C ASN A 181 -0.56 16.56 42.40
N PRO A 182 0.49 16.92 43.16
CA PRO A 182 1.65 17.62 42.64
C PRO A 182 2.51 16.78 41.66
N ASP A 183 2.35 15.45 41.66
CA ASP A 183 3.08 14.56 40.74
C ASP A 183 2.45 14.51 39.32
N VAL A 184 1.30 15.16 39.13
CA VAL A 184 0.60 15.19 37.84
C VAL A 184 1.01 16.45 37.07
N GLU A 185 1.84 16.27 36.04
CA GLU A 185 2.31 17.37 35.19
C GLU A 185 1.16 18.03 34.41
N ALA A 186 0.30 17.21 33.79
CA ALA A 186 -0.81 17.69 32.99
C ALA A 186 -1.98 16.70 32.94
N ILE A 187 -3.18 17.22 32.74
CA ILE A 187 -4.41 16.43 32.61
C ILE A 187 -5.14 16.89 31.36
N ASP A 188 -5.52 15.94 30.51
CA ASP A 188 -6.42 16.19 29.39
C ASP A 188 -7.73 15.44 29.54
N PHE A 189 -8.81 16.03 29.03
CA PHE A 189 -10.14 15.45 29.04
C PHE A 189 -10.57 15.20 27.62
N ILE A 190 -10.79 13.93 27.31
CA ILE A 190 -11.30 13.48 26.02
C ILE A 190 -12.74 13.03 26.22
N ARG A 191 -13.62 13.54 25.35
CA ARG A 191 -14.97 13.04 25.19
C ARG A 191 -15.13 12.55 23.76
N VAL A 192 -15.55 11.30 23.63
CA VAL A 192 -15.92 10.71 22.35
C VAL A 192 -17.44 10.61 22.30
N SER A 193 -18.02 10.86 21.14
CA SER A 193 -19.44 10.66 20.89
C SER A 193 -19.61 10.10 19.49
N GLU A 194 -20.53 9.16 19.32
CA GLU A 194 -20.90 8.69 17.99
C GLU A 194 -21.95 9.63 17.40
N MET A 195 -21.75 10.03 16.15
CA MET A 195 -22.71 10.85 15.42
C MET A 195 -22.86 10.34 13.98
N GLU A 196 -23.95 10.70 13.33
CA GLU A 196 -24.19 10.34 11.95
C GLU A 196 -23.84 11.50 11.02
N TYR A 197 -23.09 11.21 9.95
CA TYR A 197 -22.76 12.16 8.90
C TYR A 197 -22.98 11.49 7.54
N GLU A 198 -23.88 12.04 6.72
CA GLU A 198 -24.32 11.47 5.44
C GLU A 198 -24.68 9.97 5.54
N ASP A 199 -25.58 9.64 6.47
CA ASP A 199 -26.09 8.28 6.73
C ASP A 199 -25.00 7.25 7.14
N ARG A 200 -23.89 7.73 7.71
CA ARG A 200 -22.80 6.89 8.21
C ARG A 200 -22.37 7.28 9.62
N PRO A 201 -22.14 6.29 10.51
CA PRO A 201 -21.64 6.58 11.85
C PRO A 201 -20.18 7.00 11.80
N ILE A 202 -19.88 8.11 12.46
CA ILE A 202 -18.54 8.66 12.64
C ILE A 202 -18.32 8.92 14.14
N LEU A 203 -17.06 9.00 14.56
CA LEU A 203 -16.73 9.45 15.92
C LEU A 203 -16.42 10.94 15.92
N LEU A 204 -17.03 11.67 16.85
CA LEU A 204 -16.67 13.03 17.20
C LEU A 204 -15.81 12.99 18.47
N TRP A 205 -14.58 13.47 18.37
CA TRP A 205 -13.63 13.55 19.46
C TRP A 205 -13.47 15.01 19.89
N ALA A 206 -13.83 15.29 21.13
CA ALA A 206 -13.63 16.60 21.75
C ALA A 206 -12.60 16.50 22.86
N ALA A 207 -11.54 17.29 22.78
CA ALA A 207 -10.52 17.41 23.80
C ALA A 207 -10.54 18.82 24.41
N THR A 208 -10.34 18.93 25.72
CA THR A 208 -10.54 20.19 26.45
C THR A 208 -9.27 21.07 26.50
N THR A 209 -8.08 20.59 26.12
CA THR A 209 -6.87 21.23 26.64
C THR A 209 -5.60 21.13 25.76
N PRO A 210 -4.57 21.97 26.07
CA PRO A 210 -3.36 22.10 25.28
C PRO A 210 -2.45 20.86 25.29
N VAL A 211 -2.70 19.85 26.12
CA VAL A 211 -1.82 18.68 26.24
C VAL A 211 -1.90 17.84 24.97
N LEU A 212 -3.09 17.45 24.54
CA LEU A 212 -3.26 16.79 23.25
C LEU A 212 -2.74 17.71 22.13
N LEU A 213 -3.04 18.99 22.17
CA LEU A 213 -2.72 19.88 21.04
C LEU A 213 -1.25 20.37 20.99
N HIS A 214 -0.50 20.33 22.09
CA HIS A 214 0.93 20.72 22.15
C HIS A 214 1.88 19.54 22.39
N GLN A 215 1.42 18.45 23.01
CA GLN A 215 2.23 17.26 23.26
C GLN A 215 1.87 16.09 22.35
N SER A 216 0.62 15.97 21.86
CA SER A 216 0.33 14.95 20.85
C SER A 216 0.85 15.42 19.50
N GLN A 217 1.80 14.65 18.97
CA GLN A 217 2.48 14.92 17.70
C GLN A 217 1.62 14.37 16.56
N LEU A 218 0.43 14.93 16.37
CA LEU A 218 -0.48 14.44 15.34
C LEU A 218 0.18 14.63 13.97
N THR A 219 0.41 13.53 13.26
CA THR A 219 0.94 13.64 11.89
C THR A 219 -0.18 14.08 10.95
N PHE A 220 -0.09 15.32 10.47
CA PHE A 220 -0.99 15.88 9.46
C PHE A 220 -0.56 15.46 8.04
N VAL A 221 -1.54 15.23 7.17
CA VAL A 221 -1.33 14.90 5.75
C VAL A 221 -0.66 16.07 5.02
N ARG A 222 -1.04 17.31 5.38
CA ARG A 222 -0.51 18.57 4.85
C ARG A 222 -0.62 19.70 5.88
N GLY A 223 0.24 20.70 5.72
CA GLY A 223 0.27 21.92 6.54
C GLY A 223 1.22 21.80 7.72
N ASP A 224 1.44 22.93 8.37
CA ASP A 224 2.20 23.00 9.62
C ASP A 224 1.29 22.68 10.80
N GLU A 225 1.73 21.77 11.67
CA GLU A 225 0.97 21.34 12.85
C GLU A 225 0.62 22.52 13.76
N THR A 226 1.57 23.43 14.02
CA THR A 226 1.36 24.57 14.91
C THR A 226 0.26 25.49 14.39
N GLU A 227 0.25 25.77 13.08
CA GLU A 227 -0.77 26.61 12.44
C GLU A 227 -2.17 25.95 12.48
N ILE A 228 -2.24 24.64 12.24
CA ILE A 228 -3.49 23.88 12.28
C ILE A 228 -4.07 23.89 13.69
N ILE A 229 -3.23 23.61 14.68
CA ILE A 229 -3.62 23.61 16.09
C ILE A 229 -4.07 24.99 16.56
N GLU A 230 -3.40 26.06 16.12
CA GLU A 230 -3.81 27.42 16.43
C GLU A 230 -5.20 27.75 15.88
N LYS A 231 -5.50 27.31 14.65
CA LYS A 231 -6.83 27.45 14.05
C LYS A 231 -7.91 26.69 14.82
N VAL A 232 -7.62 25.48 15.29
CA VAL A 232 -8.55 24.69 16.11
C VAL A 232 -8.83 25.38 17.44
N THR A 233 -7.78 25.75 18.17
CA THR A 233 -7.88 26.31 19.53
C THR A 233 -8.44 27.72 19.57
N LYS A 234 -8.04 28.60 18.65
CA LYS A 234 -8.42 30.03 18.68
C LYS A 234 -9.62 30.36 17.80
N GLN A 235 -9.83 29.62 16.70
CA GLN A 235 -10.86 29.95 15.70
C GLN A 235 -12.02 28.94 15.70
N GLY A 236 -11.94 27.88 16.50
CA GLY A 236 -12.99 26.85 16.59
C GLY A 236 -13.12 26.02 15.32
N HIS A 237 -12.04 25.88 14.55
CA HIS A 237 -11.99 24.97 13.41
C HIS A 237 -11.87 23.51 13.87
N LEU A 238 -12.20 22.59 12.97
CA LEU A 238 -12.11 21.15 13.19
C LEU A 238 -10.90 20.56 12.49
N ILE A 239 -10.42 19.44 12.98
CA ILE A 239 -9.55 18.53 12.22
C ILE A 239 -10.38 17.30 11.85
N VAL A 240 -9.97 16.58 10.81
CA VAL A 240 -10.66 15.35 10.40
C VAL A 240 -9.63 14.28 10.08
N SER A 241 -9.98 13.01 10.27
CA SER A 241 -9.07 11.93 9.88
C SER A 241 -8.97 11.79 8.35
N GLU A 242 -7.86 11.21 7.88
CA GLU A 242 -7.67 10.88 6.47
C GLU A 242 -8.81 9.99 5.95
N THR A 243 -9.24 9.02 6.75
CA THR A 243 -10.38 8.15 6.43
C THR A 243 -11.66 8.94 6.21
N PHE A 244 -11.96 9.92 7.07
CA PHE A 244 -13.12 10.82 6.92
C PHE A 244 -13.00 11.63 5.62
N SER A 245 -11.84 12.28 5.42
CA SER A 245 -11.51 13.06 4.22
C SER A 245 -11.70 12.27 2.92
N LEU A 246 -11.19 11.04 2.85
CA LEU A 246 -11.30 10.19 1.67
C LEU A 246 -12.72 9.68 1.43
N LYS A 247 -13.46 9.31 2.49
CA LYS A 247 -14.83 8.77 2.38
C LYS A 247 -15.85 9.83 1.99
N PHE A 248 -15.77 11.01 2.59
CA PHE A 248 -16.72 12.12 2.36
C PHE A 248 -16.21 13.16 1.36
N ARG A 249 -14.99 12.96 0.82
CA ARG A 249 -14.35 13.82 -0.20
C ARG A 249 -14.19 15.27 0.23
N VAL A 250 -14.07 15.51 1.53
CA VAL A 250 -13.78 16.82 2.11
C VAL A 250 -12.27 17.05 2.16
N LYS A 251 -11.84 18.31 2.21
CA LYS A 251 -10.42 18.69 2.22
C LYS A 251 -10.16 19.78 3.25
N GLN A 252 -8.91 19.85 3.69
CA GLN A 252 -8.39 20.98 4.46
C GLN A 252 -8.74 22.32 3.77
N GLY A 253 -9.21 23.28 4.55
CA GLY A 253 -9.64 24.61 4.11
C GLY A 253 -11.10 24.69 3.63
N GLN A 254 -11.82 23.58 3.56
CA GLN A 254 -13.26 23.58 3.28
C GLN A 254 -14.08 23.73 4.57
N ASP A 255 -15.34 24.15 4.41
CA ASP A 255 -16.31 24.18 5.49
C ASP A 255 -17.06 22.84 5.58
N LEU A 256 -17.36 22.43 6.81
CA LEU A 256 -18.16 21.26 7.17
C LEU A 256 -19.41 21.72 7.93
N PHE A 257 -20.56 21.16 7.57
CA PHE A 257 -21.81 21.40 8.28
C PHE A 257 -22.11 20.21 9.19
N LEU A 258 -22.12 20.45 10.50
CA LEU A 258 -22.45 19.43 11.49
C LEU A 258 -23.81 19.70 12.11
N GLN A 259 -24.60 18.64 12.25
CA GLN A 259 -25.80 18.69 13.06
C GLN A 259 -25.39 18.73 14.53
N THR A 260 -25.73 19.82 15.22
CA THR A 260 -25.48 19.95 16.65
C THR A 260 -26.81 19.99 17.41
N PRO A 261 -26.82 19.76 18.73
CA PRO A 261 -28.04 19.92 19.53
C PRO A 261 -28.68 21.32 19.45
N GLN A 262 -27.91 22.34 19.05
CA GLN A 262 -28.42 23.71 18.81
C GLN A 262 -28.78 23.97 17.34
N GLY A 263 -28.85 22.93 16.51
CA GLY A 263 -29.07 23.01 15.08
C GLY A 263 -27.80 22.90 14.24
N PRO A 264 -27.92 23.01 12.91
CA PRO A 264 -26.78 22.92 12.00
C PRO A 264 -25.78 24.06 12.25
N LYS A 265 -24.51 23.72 12.46
CA LYS A 265 -23.41 24.71 12.57
C LYS A 265 -22.34 24.43 11.52
N ARG A 266 -21.71 25.52 11.08
CA ARG A 266 -20.63 25.50 10.09
C ARG A 266 -19.29 25.61 10.79
N PHE A 267 -18.36 24.74 10.42
CA PHE A 267 -17.01 24.69 10.95
C PHE A 267 -15.99 24.60 9.81
N GLY A 268 -14.89 25.34 9.88
CA GLY A 268 -13.79 25.20 8.93
C GLY A 268 -12.93 23.98 9.25
N ILE A 269 -12.46 23.27 8.23
CA ILE A 269 -11.51 22.15 8.39
C ILE A 269 -10.08 22.72 8.38
N ALA A 270 -9.45 22.79 9.55
CA ALA A 270 -8.09 23.29 9.72
C ALA A 270 -7.03 22.31 9.19
N GLY A 271 -7.25 21.00 9.30
CA GLY A 271 -6.27 19.99 8.94
C GLY A 271 -6.87 18.59 8.74
N VAL A 272 -6.11 17.73 8.05
CA VAL A 272 -6.40 16.31 7.91
C VAL A 272 -5.25 15.53 8.52
N PHE A 273 -5.52 14.61 9.45
CA PHE A 273 -4.49 13.84 10.16
C PHE A 273 -4.61 12.34 9.91
N TYR A 274 -3.50 11.61 10.10
CA TYR A 274 -3.51 10.15 9.97
C TYR A 274 -4.13 9.49 11.21
N ASP A 275 -5.13 8.65 10.99
CA ASP A 275 -5.78 7.83 12.01
C ASP A 275 -5.94 6.40 11.51
N TYR A 276 -5.67 5.45 12.40
CA TYR A 276 -5.80 4.01 12.15
C TYR A 276 -6.78 3.33 13.11
N THR A 277 -7.54 4.10 13.90
CA THR A 277 -8.51 3.55 14.88
C THR A 277 -9.90 3.35 14.30
N THR A 278 -10.32 4.20 13.35
CA THR A 278 -11.71 4.21 12.86
C THR A 278 -11.83 3.83 11.39
N GLU A 279 -12.80 2.96 11.08
CA GLU A 279 -13.10 2.61 9.69
C GLU A 279 -13.89 3.70 8.96
N ASN A 280 -14.80 4.41 9.65
CA ASN A 280 -15.66 5.43 9.04
C ASN A 280 -15.10 6.85 9.14
N GLY A 281 -13.98 7.02 9.85
CA GLY A 281 -13.35 8.30 10.09
C GLY A 281 -13.86 8.97 11.36
N MET A 282 -13.14 10.02 11.74
CA MET A 282 -13.42 10.82 12.92
C MET A 282 -13.16 12.30 12.67
N ILE A 283 -13.80 13.12 13.49
CA ILE A 283 -13.68 14.57 13.56
C ILE A 283 -13.10 14.92 14.92
#